data_AF-A0A0N0AL44-F1
#
_entry.id   AF-A0A0N0AL44-F1
#
_cell.length_a   1.000
_cell.length_b   1.000
_cell.length_c   1.000
_cell.angle_alpha   90.00
_cell.angle_beta   90.00
_cell.angle_gamma   90.00
#
_symmetry.space_group_name_H-M   'P 1'
#
loop_
_entity.id
_entity.type
_entity.pdbx_description
1 polymer ?
#
loop_
_entity_poly.entity_id
_entity_poly.type
_entity_poly.pdbx_seq_one_letter_code
_entity_poly.pdbx_strand_id
1 'polypeptide(L)'
;MRSRVSTAPRGAVAAGCLIALLLPTGCASAAEEAADAPDPSPTASAADDEAAVLTAYTGMWEAVVTASHEGTGASAELERHAVDGALVLMTQALEDARRTGSDVSGEPALDPEVLIESTDRAQVTDCLDDSSWRLSAQAASAEPRRVDAVLVHDGLAWRVSDLRIWEPGTC
;
A
#
# COMPACT_ATOMS: atom_id res chain seq x y z
N MET A 1 0.14 -4.63 51.55
CA MET A 1 -0.74 -5.75 51.16
C MET A 1 0.03 -6.67 50.23
N ARG A 2 0.05 -7.97 50.54
CA ARG A 2 0.87 -9.00 49.86
C ARG A 2 0.08 -9.68 48.74
N SER A 3 0.77 -9.89 47.60
CA SER A 3 0.59 -10.98 46.61
C SER A 3 -0.78 -11.12 45.91
N ARG A 4 -0.87 -11.45 44.62
CA ARG A 4 -0.50 -12.75 44.04
C ARG A 4 -0.20 -12.65 42.54
N VAL A 5 0.97 -13.19 42.17
CA VAL A 5 1.25 -13.77 40.85
C VAL A 5 0.35 -15.00 40.66
N SER A 6 -0.12 -15.26 39.44
CA SER A 6 -0.63 -16.58 39.07
C SER A 6 -0.12 -16.99 37.69
N THR A 7 0.56 -18.12 37.69
CA THR A 7 1.15 -18.85 36.57
C THR A 7 0.12 -19.81 35.98
N ALA A 8 0.18 -20.05 34.66
CA ALA A 8 -0.62 -21.00 33.87
C ALA A 8 -0.50 -22.48 34.36
N PRO A 9 -1.33 -23.43 33.87
CA PRO A 9 -0.88 -24.24 32.72
C PRO A 9 -1.96 -24.93 31.82
N ARG A 10 -1.51 -25.26 30.59
CA ARG A 10 -1.66 -26.50 29.79
C ARG A 10 -3.02 -27.23 29.70
N GLY A 11 -3.50 -27.36 28.46
CA GLY A 11 -4.27 -28.52 27.98
C GLY A 11 -3.57 -29.14 26.76
N ALA A 12 -3.49 -30.47 26.70
CA ALA A 12 -2.75 -31.23 25.71
C ALA A 12 -3.56 -32.47 25.25
N VAL A 13 -3.17 -32.97 24.05
CA VAL A 13 -3.27 -34.35 23.51
C VAL A 13 -4.52 -34.77 22.73
N ALA A 14 -4.32 -35.17 21.46
CA ALA A 14 -4.56 -36.51 20.86
C ALA A 14 -4.79 -36.39 19.32
N ALA A 15 -4.55 -37.33 18.40
CA ALA A 15 -3.66 -38.49 18.21
C ALA A 15 -4.09 -39.15 16.85
N GLY A 16 -3.15 -39.70 16.07
CA GLY A 16 -3.39 -40.65 14.94
C GLY A 16 -3.51 -39.99 13.55
N CYS A 17 -2.97 -40.51 12.44
CA CYS A 17 -2.69 -41.90 12.08
C CYS A 17 -1.55 -42.00 11.03
N LEU A 18 -0.81 -43.10 11.08
CA LEU A 18 0.26 -43.54 10.17
C LEU A 18 -0.26 -43.83 8.74
N ILE A 19 0.52 -43.48 7.71
CA ILE A 19 0.73 -44.34 6.53
C ILE A 19 2.22 -44.25 6.11
N ALA A 20 2.83 -45.42 5.92
CA ALA A 20 4.21 -45.62 5.53
C ALA A 20 4.34 -46.09 4.07
N LEU A 21 5.51 -45.79 3.50
CA LEU A 21 6.24 -46.48 2.41
C LEU A 21 5.72 -46.38 0.97
N LEU A 22 6.58 -45.87 0.07
CA LEU A 22 7.35 -46.66 -0.91
C LEU A 22 8.28 -45.75 -1.75
N LEU A 23 9.56 -46.11 -1.82
CA LEU A 23 10.55 -45.56 -2.77
C LEU A 23 10.33 -46.18 -4.15
N PRO A 24 10.62 -45.44 -5.23
CA PRO A 24 11.53 -46.00 -6.22
C PRO A 24 12.69 -45.05 -6.52
N THR A 25 13.88 -45.63 -6.41
CA THR A 25 15.10 -45.24 -7.12
C THR A 25 14.83 -45.20 -8.63
N GLY A 26 14.76 -43.98 -9.18
CA GLY A 26 14.76 -43.72 -10.62
C GLY A 26 16.00 -42.93 -11.00
N CYS A 27 17.09 -43.63 -11.29
CA CYS A 27 18.26 -43.07 -11.96
C CYS A 27 18.09 -43.35 -13.46
N ALA A 28 17.95 -42.31 -14.28
CA ALA A 28 18.11 -42.40 -15.72
C ALA A 28 18.53 -41.03 -16.29
N SER A 29 19.76 -41.03 -16.80
CA SER A 29 20.44 -40.15 -17.75
C SER A 29 19.83 -38.82 -18.18
N ALA A 30 20.61 -37.77 -17.90
CA ALA A 30 21.17 -36.82 -18.86
C ALA A 30 20.30 -36.39 -20.06
N ALA A 31 19.84 -35.14 -20.00
CA ALA A 31 20.02 -34.20 -21.09
C ALA A 31 20.16 -32.80 -20.47
N GLU A 32 21.40 -32.30 -20.51
CA GLU A 32 21.72 -30.88 -20.51
C GLU A 32 20.95 -30.26 -21.69
N GLU A 33 19.72 -29.81 -21.43
CA GLU A 33 19.06 -28.84 -22.30
C GLU A 33 19.16 -27.52 -21.56
N ALA A 34 20.19 -26.76 -21.94
CA ALA A 34 20.27 -25.34 -21.68
C ALA A 34 19.01 -24.70 -22.28
N ALA A 35 17.94 -24.68 -21.50
CA ALA A 35 16.84 -23.77 -21.73
C ALA A 35 17.44 -22.39 -21.53
N ASP A 36 17.71 -21.74 -22.66
CA ASP A 36 17.97 -20.32 -22.83
C ASP A 36 16.96 -19.59 -21.95
N ALA A 37 17.39 -19.23 -20.73
CA ALA A 37 16.60 -18.39 -19.87
C ALA A 37 16.57 -17.04 -20.59
N PRO A 38 15.39 -16.51 -20.97
CA PRO A 38 15.33 -15.19 -21.56
C PRO A 38 15.96 -14.22 -20.56
N ASP A 39 17.02 -13.56 -20.98
CA ASP A 39 17.58 -12.41 -20.26
C ASP A 39 16.41 -11.47 -19.96
N PRO A 40 16.18 -11.08 -18.68
CA PRO A 40 15.07 -10.20 -18.35
C PRO A 40 15.22 -8.92 -19.15
N SER A 41 14.29 -8.70 -20.08
CA SER A 41 14.31 -7.50 -20.91
C SER A 41 14.11 -6.29 -20.00
N PRO A 42 14.88 -5.21 -20.18
CA PRO A 42 14.77 -4.00 -19.36
C PRO A 42 13.34 -3.42 -19.34
N THR A 43 12.55 -3.68 -20.38
CA THR A 43 11.14 -3.29 -20.48
C THR A 43 10.22 -4.03 -19.49
N ALA A 44 10.50 -5.30 -19.17
CA ALA A 44 9.67 -6.06 -18.23
C ALA A 44 9.83 -5.50 -16.81
N SER A 45 11.08 -5.23 -16.39
CA SER A 45 11.36 -4.64 -15.08
C SER A 45 10.70 -3.26 -14.91
N ALA A 46 10.71 -2.42 -15.95
CA ALA A 46 10.09 -1.09 -15.88
C ALA A 46 8.57 -1.16 -15.72
N ALA A 47 7.91 -2.11 -16.41
CA ALA A 47 6.46 -2.31 -16.27
C ALA A 47 6.08 -2.87 -14.89
N ASP A 48 6.91 -3.76 -14.33
CA ASP A 48 6.74 -4.28 -12.98
C ASP A 48 6.90 -3.16 -11.92
N ASP A 49 7.91 -2.30 -12.09
CA ASP A 49 8.13 -1.14 -11.22
C ASP A 49 6.96 -0.15 -11.29
N GLU A 50 6.46 0.15 -12.51
CA GLU A 50 5.29 1.01 -12.70
C GLU A 50 4.05 0.48 -11.98
N ALA A 51 3.76 -0.82 -12.12
CA ALA A 51 2.64 -1.46 -11.44
C ALA A 51 2.81 -1.42 -9.90
N ALA A 52 4.03 -1.61 -9.40
CA ALA A 52 4.32 -1.56 -7.96
C ALA A 52 4.21 -0.12 -7.40
N VAL A 53 4.65 0.88 -8.16
CA VAL A 53 4.50 2.30 -7.83
C VAL A 53 3.01 2.69 -7.78
N LEU A 54 2.22 2.30 -8.79
CA LEU A 54 0.78 2.52 -8.80
C LEU A 54 0.12 1.87 -7.59
N THR A 55 0.47 0.61 -7.29
CA THR A 55 -0.07 -0.12 -6.14
C THR A 55 0.19 0.62 -4.82
N ALA A 56 1.40 1.14 -4.61
CA ALA A 56 1.72 1.92 -3.42
C ALA A 56 0.96 3.25 -3.37
N TYR A 57 0.89 3.97 -4.50
CA TYR A 57 0.17 5.24 -4.60
C TYR A 57 -1.33 5.08 -4.32
N THR A 58 -2.00 4.14 -4.98
CA THR A 58 -3.44 3.89 -4.78
C THR A 58 -3.71 3.27 -3.41
N GLY A 59 -2.82 2.43 -2.91
CA GLY A 59 -2.92 1.85 -1.56
C GLY A 59 -2.87 2.91 -0.46
N MET A 60 -2.08 3.97 -0.63
CA MET A 60 -2.12 5.12 0.28
C MET A 60 -3.50 5.78 0.30
N TRP A 61 -4.08 6.07 -0.86
CA TRP A 61 -5.41 6.69 -0.93
C TRP A 61 -6.52 5.79 -0.36
N GLU A 62 -6.48 4.49 -0.64
CA GLU A 62 -7.41 3.52 -0.06
C GLU A 62 -7.31 3.47 1.47
N ALA A 63 -6.08 3.54 2.00
CA ALA A 63 -5.84 3.59 3.44
C ALA A 63 -6.44 4.85 4.08
N VAL A 64 -6.33 6.00 3.40
CA VAL A 64 -6.93 7.27 3.84
C VAL A 64 -8.45 7.18 3.79
N VAL A 65 -9.04 6.71 2.69
CA VAL A 65 -10.49 6.53 2.56
C VAL A 65 -11.01 5.62 3.67
N THR A 66 -10.40 4.46 3.88
CA THR A 66 -10.78 3.51 4.93
C THR A 66 -10.70 4.13 6.31
N ALA A 67 -9.55 4.72 6.67
CA ALA A 67 -9.35 5.34 7.98
C ALA A 67 -10.29 6.53 8.23
N SER A 68 -10.68 7.24 7.17
CA SER A 68 -11.61 8.36 7.23
C SER A 68 -13.03 7.90 7.59
N HIS A 69 -13.47 6.75 7.06
CA HIS A 69 -14.78 6.17 7.36
C HIS A 69 -14.86 5.51 8.73
N GLU A 70 -13.80 4.80 9.15
CA GLU A 70 -13.80 4.07 10.41
C GLU A 70 -13.60 4.97 11.64
N GLY A 71 -13.07 6.18 11.44
CA GLY A 71 -12.79 7.13 12.52
C GLY A 71 -11.63 6.70 13.44
N THR A 72 -10.95 5.59 13.17
CA THR A 72 -9.75 5.15 13.89
C THR A 72 -8.49 5.77 13.30
N GLY A 73 -7.49 6.07 14.15
CA GLY A 73 -6.22 6.74 13.79
C GLY A 73 -5.59 6.25 12.49
N ALA A 74 -4.88 7.14 11.78
CA ALA A 74 -4.14 6.78 10.57
C ALA A 74 -3.27 5.55 10.84
N SER A 75 -3.55 4.47 10.12
CA SER A 75 -3.29 3.11 10.60
C SER A 75 -1.94 2.58 10.13
N ALA A 76 -1.58 1.40 10.64
CA ALA A 76 -0.51 0.59 10.08
C ALA A 76 -0.69 0.26 8.58
N GLU A 77 -1.88 0.48 7.99
CA GLU A 77 -2.08 0.42 6.53
C GLU A 77 -1.51 1.67 5.85
N LEU A 78 -1.75 2.86 6.39
CA LEU A 78 -1.17 4.08 5.81
C LEU A 78 0.37 4.04 5.85
N GLU A 79 0.94 3.55 6.94
CA GLU A 79 2.40 3.37 7.07
C GLU A 79 3.00 2.31 6.11
N ARG A 80 2.16 1.42 5.55
CA ARG A 80 2.61 0.46 4.52
C ARG A 80 2.83 1.14 3.17
N HIS A 81 2.13 2.23 2.91
CA HIS A 81 2.11 2.90 1.59
C HIS A 81 2.70 4.30 1.61
N ALA A 82 2.85 4.94 2.78
CA ALA A 82 3.38 6.29 2.92
C ALA A 82 4.43 6.39 4.03
N VAL A 83 5.40 7.25 3.80
CA VAL A 83 6.47 7.63 4.74
C VAL A 83 6.66 9.15 4.72
N ASP A 84 7.53 9.63 5.61
CA ASP A 84 8.00 11.02 5.64
C ASP A 84 6.87 12.07 5.51
N GLY A 85 7.01 13.01 4.57
CA GLY A 85 6.08 14.13 4.40
C GLY A 85 4.67 13.68 4.03
N ALA A 86 4.54 12.67 3.18
CA ALA A 86 3.24 12.13 2.78
C ALA A 86 2.48 11.50 3.95
N LEU A 87 3.16 10.69 4.77
CA LEU A 87 2.56 10.08 5.96
C LEU A 87 2.08 11.14 6.96
N VAL A 88 2.91 12.16 7.19
CA VAL A 88 2.57 13.27 8.09
C VAL A 88 1.35 14.05 7.57
N LEU A 89 1.33 14.39 6.28
CA LEU A 89 0.23 15.11 5.65
C LEU A 89 -1.09 14.35 5.76
N MET A 90 -1.09 13.07 5.39
CA MET A 90 -2.29 12.23 5.41
C MET A 90 -2.81 11.95 6.81
N THR A 91 -1.91 11.75 7.76
CA THR A 91 -2.28 11.60 9.17
C THR A 91 -3.00 12.85 9.69
N GLN A 92 -2.47 14.04 9.37
CA GLN A 92 -3.09 15.31 9.76
C GLN A 92 -4.46 15.50 9.11
N ALA A 93 -4.62 15.19 7.83
CA ALA A 93 -5.91 15.26 7.14
C ALA A 93 -6.97 14.40 7.83
N LEU A 94 -6.61 13.17 8.22
CA LEU A 94 -7.50 12.26 8.96
C LEU A 94 -7.81 12.76 10.38
N GLU A 95 -6.85 13.36 11.07
CA GLU A 95 -7.07 13.97 12.39
C GLU A 95 -8.00 15.17 12.33
N ASP A 96 -7.86 16.02 11.31
CA ASP A 96 -8.73 17.18 11.12
C ASP A 96 -10.14 16.76 10.71
N ALA A 97 -10.28 15.73 9.87
CA ALA A 97 -11.57 15.09 9.58
C ALA A 97 -12.28 14.64 10.87
N ARG A 98 -11.56 13.94 11.75
CA ARG A 98 -12.07 13.50 13.06
C ARG A 98 -12.44 14.68 13.96
N ARG A 99 -11.58 15.70 14.05
CA ARG A 99 -11.76 16.84 14.96
C ARG A 99 -12.97 17.71 14.57
N THR A 100 -13.20 17.86 13.27
CA THR A 100 -14.32 18.65 12.75
C THR A 100 -15.67 17.95 12.88
N GLY A 101 -15.68 16.64 13.16
CA GLY A 101 -16.92 15.85 13.27
C GLY A 101 -17.72 15.82 11.97
N SER A 102 -17.02 15.96 10.83
CA SER A 102 -17.64 16.01 9.51
C SER A 102 -18.21 14.64 9.14
N ASP A 103 -19.35 14.61 8.44
CA ASP A 103 -19.88 13.39 7.84
C ASP A 103 -18.95 12.94 6.71
N VAL A 104 -17.99 12.09 7.06
CA VAL A 104 -17.04 11.53 6.10
C VAL A 104 -17.74 10.51 5.22
N SER A 105 -17.64 10.66 3.90
CA SER A 105 -18.27 9.74 2.94
C SER A 105 -17.64 9.82 1.56
N GLY A 106 -17.82 8.74 0.78
CA GLY A 106 -17.34 8.65 -0.59
C GLY A 106 -15.84 8.38 -0.68
N GLU A 107 -15.31 8.51 -1.88
CA GLU A 107 -13.89 8.34 -2.19
C GLU A 107 -13.53 9.20 -3.40
N PRO A 108 -12.25 9.59 -3.55
CA PRO A 108 -11.81 10.31 -4.74
C PRO A 108 -11.73 9.36 -5.94
N ALA A 109 -11.97 9.88 -7.14
CA ALA A 109 -11.55 9.20 -8.35
C ALA A 109 -10.12 9.63 -8.70
N LEU A 110 -9.28 8.65 -9.05
CA LEU A 110 -7.87 8.83 -9.36
C LEU A 110 -7.65 8.57 -10.86
N ASP A 111 -6.75 9.32 -11.47
CA ASP A 111 -6.24 9.16 -12.84
C ASP A 111 -4.71 9.37 -12.84
N PRO A 112 -3.92 8.45 -12.24
CA PRO A 112 -2.49 8.63 -12.04
C PRO A 112 -1.67 8.22 -13.28
N GLU A 113 -0.68 9.05 -13.60
CA GLU A 113 0.40 8.77 -14.54
C GLU A 113 1.73 8.59 -13.78
N VAL A 114 2.49 7.56 -14.14
CA VAL A 114 3.76 7.22 -13.48
C VAL A 114 4.96 7.60 -14.34
N LEU A 115 5.99 8.12 -13.68
CA LEU A 115 7.32 8.29 -14.23
C LEU A 115 8.35 7.60 -13.32
N ILE A 116 8.96 6.52 -13.80
CA ILE A 116 10.10 5.88 -13.12
C ILE A 116 11.37 6.71 -13.37
N GLU A 117 11.95 7.27 -12.32
CA GLU A 117 13.19 8.08 -12.42
C GLU A 117 14.44 7.22 -12.24
N SER A 118 14.39 6.25 -11.32
CA SER A 118 15.45 5.31 -11.00
C SER A 118 14.86 4.04 -10.38
N THR A 119 15.70 3.06 -10.07
CA THR A 119 15.32 1.81 -9.39
C THR A 119 14.75 2.02 -7.98
N ASP A 120 14.97 3.20 -7.39
CA ASP A 120 14.57 3.53 -6.02
C ASP A 120 13.75 4.82 -5.92
N ARG A 121 13.41 5.44 -7.05
CA ARG A 121 12.64 6.69 -7.09
C ARG A 121 11.69 6.75 -8.29
N ALA A 122 10.47 7.18 -8.02
CA ALA A 122 9.45 7.42 -9.03
C ALA A 122 8.64 8.67 -8.69
N GLN A 123 7.99 9.22 -9.72
CA GLN A 123 7.02 10.30 -9.58
C GLN A 123 5.65 9.81 -10.08
N VAL A 124 4.61 10.31 -9.43
CA VAL A 124 3.23 10.16 -9.89
C VAL A 124 2.63 11.54 -10.04
N THR A 125 2.01 11.82 -11.19
CA THR A 125 1.10 12.95 -11.35
C THR A 125 -0.30 12.41 -11.53
N ASP A 126 -1.26 12.91 -10.76
CA ASP A 126 -2.62 12.42 -10.72
C ASP A 126 -3.61 13.56 -10.83
N CYS A 127 -4.69 13.33 -11.58
CA CYS A 127 -5.86 14.19 -11.61
C CYS A 127 -6.93 13.66 -10.66
N LEU A 128 -6.82 14.07 -9.40
CA LEU A 128 -7.70 13.66 -8.33
C LEU A 128 -9.03 14.44 -8.39
N ASP A 129 -10.12 13.71 -8.64
CA ASP A 129 -11.48 14.22 -8.54
C ASP A 129 -12.06 13.89 -7.16
N ASP A 130 -12.20 14.91 -6.31
CA ASP A 130 -12.79 14.80 -4.98
C ASP A 130 -14.26 15.25 -4.92
N SER A 131 -14.93 15.43 -6.05
CA SER A 131 -16.32 15.92 -6.12
C SER A 131 -17.33 15.03 -5.36
N SER A 132 -17.06 13.73 -5.30
CA SER A 132 -17.83 12.74 -4.53
C SER A 132 -17.29 12.47 -3.13
N TRP A 133 -16.17 13.06 -2.73
CA TRP A 133 -15.48 12.75 -1.49
C TRP A 133 -15.60 13.87 -0.46
N ARG A 134 -16.20 13.54 0.68
CA ARG A 134 -16.32 14.45 1.81
C ARG A 134 -15.36 13.99 2.88
N LEU A 135 -14.14 14.52 2.89
CA LEU A 135 -13.16 14.24 3.96
C LEU A 135 -13.27 15.25 5.12
N SER A 136 -13.82 16.44 4.88
CA SER A 136 -14.02 17.46 5.91
C SER A 136 -15.29 18.26 5.65
N ALA A 137 -15.56 19.24 6.51
CA ALA A 137 -16.68 20.17 6.35
C ALA A 137 -16.47 21.15 5.17
N GLN A 138 -15.28 21.19 4.56
CA GLN A 138 -15.10 21.91 3.31
C GLN A 138 -15.90 21.22 2.20
N ALA A 139 -16.55 22.04 1.37
CA ALA A 139 -17.24 21.53 0.20
C ALA A 139 -16.22 20.86 -0.74
N ALA A 140 -16.60 19.67 -1.21
CA ALA A 140 -15.94 19.02 -2.34
C ALA A 140 -15.85 20.00 -3.53
N SER A 141 -14.72 19.98 -4.24
CA SER A 141 -14.59 20.77 -5.45
C SER A 141 -15.39 20.16 -6.60
N ALA A 142 -15.93 20.98 -7.50
CA ALA A 142 -16.53 20.49 -8.73
C ALA A 142 -15.49 20.18 -9.82
N GLU A 143 -14.27 20.69 -9.67
CA GLU A 143 -13.17 20.53 -10.62
C GLU A 143 -12.07 19.64 -10.02
N PRO A 144 -11.53 18.67 -10.80
CA PRO A 144 -10.37 17.88 -10.38
C PRO A 144 -9.17 18.77 -10.05
N ARG A 145 -8.28 18.25 -9.22
CA ARG A 145 -7.03 18.93 -8.84
C ARG A 145 -5.85 18.03 -9.11
N ARG A 146 -4.74 18.65 -9.50
CA ARG A 146 -3.48 17.95 -9.66
C ARG A 146 -2.94 17.51 -8.31
N VAL A 147 -2.38 16.32 -8.27
CA VAL A 147 -1.58 15.80 -7.18
C VAL A 147 -0.24 15.35 -7.75
N ASP A 148 0.86 15.79 -7.13
CA ASP A 148 2.19 15.28 -7.42
C ASP A 148 2.68 14.46 -6.24
N ALA A 149 3.14 13.25 -6.49
CA ALA A 149 3.70 12.34 -5.51
C ALA A 149 5.15 11.98 -5.88
N VAL A 150 6.01 11.88 -4.86
CA VAL A 150 7.31 11.23 -4.97
C VAL A 150 7.25 9.92 -4.21
N LEU A 151 7.66 8.84 -4.86
CA LEU A 151 7.77 7.52 -4.24
C LEU A 151 9.23 7.11 -4.14
N VAL A 152 9.55 6.42 -3.05
CA VAL A 152 10.86 5.82 -2.79
C VAL A 152 10.72 4.33 -2.56
N HIS A 153 11.69 3.56 -3.05
CA HIS A 153 11.79 2.13 -2.76
C HIS A 153 12.86 1.90 -1.68
N ASP A 154 12.48 1.31 -0.55
CA ASP A 154 13.40 1.07 0.58
C ASP A 154 14.17 -0.27 0.52
N GLY A 155 14.02 -0.98 -0.60
CA GLY A 155 14.54 -2.34 -0.79
C GLY A 155 13.51 -3.43 -0.48
N LEU A 156 12.35 -3.08 0.08
CA LEU A 156 11.23 -3.98 0.34
C LEU A 156 9.96 -3.56 -0.39
N ALA A 157 9.64 -2.25 -0.37
CA ALA A 157 8.42 -1.74 -0.96
C ALA A 157 8.58 -0.29 -1.45
N TRP A 158 7.81 0.04 -2.48
CA TRP A 158 7.53 1.42 -2.86
C TRP A 158 6.61 2.07 -1.82
N ARG A 159 6.94 3.30 -1.41
CA ARG A 159 6.09 4.12 -0.53
C ARG A 159 6.14 5.57 -0.97
N VAL A 160 5.02 6.26 -0.84
CA VAL A 160 4.92 7.70 -1.08
C VAL A 160 5.67 8.44 0.02
N SER A 161 6.72 9.18 -0.32
CA SER A 161 7.52 9.96 0.63
C SER A 161 7.13 11.43 0.68
N ASP A 162 6.68 11.97 -0.45
CA ASP A 162 6.24 13.36 -0.58
C ASP A 162 4.94 13.41 -1.38
N LEU A 163 4.08 14.36 -1.03
CA LEU A 163 2.82 14.58 -1.71
C LEU A 163 2.49 16.08 -1.71
N ARG A 164 2.15 16.59 -2.90
CA ARG A 164 1.70 17.95 -3.10
C ARG A 164 0.33 17.93 -3.77
N ILE A 165 -0.67 18.46 -3.08
CA ILE A 165 -2.04 18.61 -3.58
C ILE A 165 -2.20 20.07 -4.02
N TRP A 166 -2.53 20.28 -5.29
CA TRP A 166 -2.71 21.61 -5.87
C TRP A 166 -4.16 22.10 -5.73
N GLU A 167 -4.41 23.34 -6.14
CA GLU A 167 -5.75 23.93 -6.14
C GLU A 167 -6.66 23.23 -7.18
N PRO A 168 -7.98 23.24 -6.98
CA PRO A 168 -8.93 22.82 -8.02
C PRO A 168 -8.71 23.48 -9.39
N GLY A 169 -8.95 22.73 -10.47
CA GLY A 169 -8.80 23.21 -11.86
C GLY A 169 -7.35 23.29 -12.34
N THR A 170 -6.44 22.56 -11.68
CA THR A 170 -5.01 22.47 -12.05
C THR A 170 -4.67 21.24 -12.90
N CYS A 171 -5.66 20.40 -13.13
CA CYS A 171 -5.78 19.55 -14.30
C CYS A 171 -6.48 20.38 -15.41
#